data_AF-A0A3N0E9A9-F1
#
_entry.id   AF-A0A3N0E9A9-F1
#
_cell.length_a   1.000
_cell.length_b   1.000
_cell.length_c   1.000
_cell.angle_alpha   90.00
_cell.angle_beta   90.00
_cell.angle_gamma   90.00
#
_symmetry.space_group_name_H-M   'P 1'
#
loop_
_entity.id
_entity.type
_entity.pdbx_description
1 polymer ?
#
loop_
_entity_poly.entity_id
_entity_poly.type
_entity_poly.pdbx_seq_one_letter_code
_entity_poly.pdbx_strand_id
1 'polypeptide(L)'
;MINIGFAMRRWLLLCAIFVVCAALVTVEIFLRRVDHEHETAGSSNTRHQPISAMALEHVRTTLEETGAGPVEEMVPSMGGALAILDDGVVAMDPATGEQRWSYHLPGTEIAVGVTPLDTTAPDENPTQLVVLTYDTPSLLGSRGHTITLDALTGQEKHSAWHNTQDPPTDRVQLLTQNTWIVPRGNRTLEAFSLESGDSVWDYQAPQDCQIDMPTNNDTTSGVGTLQTQVITAWHCPQKEHAQVVSLDSTAGNKQWADTDVAANREELPRVWTMDATALADTGQPHAAQRITSGELEHYYDLLDENGQFTRALWDDVRELRRHIQHPAGAPPDTTDPPDIVVGHSDEIDYSLRLHIIDELLNQEVLDPEDVPDYLWQDTTDGKRHLIENRDGQIIPREPIEQAVAENDDQDN
;
A
#
# COMPACT_ATOMS: atom_id res chain seq x y z
N MET A 1 1.44 -60.65 -44.44
CA MET A 1 1.33 -60.89 -42.99
C MET A 1 1.57 -59.56 -42.28
N ILE A 2 0.51 -58.96 -41.75
CA ILE A 2 0.63 -57.74 -40.94
C ILE A 2 1.28 -58.15 -39.61
N ASN A 3 2.35 -57.46 -39.23
CA ASN A 3 3.18 -57.83 -38.08
C ASN A 3 2.47 -57.45 -36.77
N ILE A 4 1.59 -58.32 -36.28
CA ILE A 4 0.72 -58.11 -35.10
C ILE A 4 1.54 -57.71 -33.85
N GLY A 5 2.76 -58.24 -33.70
CA GLY A 5 3.64 -57.90 -32.58
C GLY A 5 4.12 -56.44 -32.57
N PHE A 6 4.23 -55.80 -33.74
CA PHE A 6 4.65 -54.40 -33.82
C PHE A 6 3.50 -53.45 -33.43
N ALA A 7 2.26 -53.81 -33.76
CA ALA A 7 1.09 -53.05 -33.34
C ALA A 7 0.91 -53.11 -31.82
N MET A 8 1.03 -54.31 -31.21
CA MET A 8 0.84 -54.48 -29.77
C MET A 8 1.86 -53.72 -28.92
N ARG A 9 3.14 -53.68 -29.33
CA ARG A 9 4.18 -52.89 -28.64
C ARG A 9 3.92 -51.39 -28.69
N ARG A 10 3.43 -50.86 -29.82
CA ARG A 10 3.07 -49.44 -29.94
C ARG A 10 1.92 -49.06 -29.01
N TRP A 11 0.89 -49.90 -28.92
CA TRP A 11 -0.24 -49.67 -28.01
C TRP A 11 0.19 -49.67 -26.55
N LEU A 12 1.05 -50.60 -26.12
CA LEU A 12 1.56 -50.63 -24.75
C LEU A 12 2.38 -49.38 -24.40
N LEU A 13 3.23 -48.91 -25.32
CA LEU A 13 4.00 -47.67 -25.12
C LEU A 13 3.09 -46.44 -25.00
N LEU A 14 2.06 -46.33 -25.85
CA LEU A 14 1.10 -45.23 -25.77
C LEU A 14 0.30 -45.25 -24.45
N CYS A 15 -0.16 -46.43 -24.02
CA CYS A 15 -0.83 -46.56 -22.73
C CYS A 15 0.10 -46.18 -21.57
N ALA A 16 1.37 -46.60 -21.60
CA ALA A 16 2.34 -46.24 -20.57
C ALA A 16 2.59 -44.73 -20.52
N ILE A 17 2.77 -44.08 -21.67
CA ILE A 17 2.92 -42.62 -21.77
C ILE A 17 1.68 -41.92 -21.20
N PHE A 18 0.48 -42.36 -21.58
CA PHE A 18 -0.76 -41.76 -21.09
C PHE A 18 -0.89 -41.87 -19.56
N VAL A 19 -0.58 -43.04 -18.98
CA VAL A 19 -0.61 -43.25 -17.53
C VAL A 19 0.40 -42.34 -16.82
N VAL A 20 1.61 -42.21 -17.35
CA VAL A 20 2.64 -41.31 -16.79
C VAL A 20 2.17 -39.85 -16.87
N CYS A 21 1.65 -39.40 -18.02
CA CYS A 21 1.12 -38.05 -18.17
C CYS A 21 -0.04 -37.78 -17.21
N ALA A 22 -0.98 -38.72 -17.06
CA ALA A 22 -2.09 -38.59 -16.12
C ALA A 22 -1.59 -38.49 -14.67
N ALA A 23 -0.62 -39.33 -14.28
CA ALA A 23 -0.02 -39.28 -12.96
C ALA A 23 0.69 -37.94 -12.69
N LEU A 24 1.46 -37.42 -13.66
CA LEU A 24 2.10 -36.11 -13.55
C LEU A 24 1.07 -34.98 -13.40
N VAL A 25 -0.02 -35.01 -14.16
CA VAL A 25 -1.11 -34.03 -14.02
C VAL A 25 -1.78 -34.13 -12.65
N THR A 26 -2.02 -35.34 -12.14
CA THR A 26 -2.59 -35.53 -10.79
C THR A 26 -1.67 -35.02 -9.70
N VAL A 27 -0.36 -35.28 -9.80
CA VAL A 27 0.64 -34.77 -8.86
C VAL A 27 0.69 -33.24 -8.94
N GLU A 28 0.68 -32.66 -10.13
CA GLU A 28 0.67 -31.20 -10.30
C GLU A 28 -0.60 -30.55 -9.70
N ILE A 29 -1.79 -31.13 -9.92
CA ILE A 29 -3.03 -30.65 -9.31
C ILE A 29 -2.96 -30.75 -7.78
N PHE A 30 -2.39 -31.83 -7.25
CA PHE A 30 -2.25 -32.01 -5.80
C PHE A 30 -1.26 -31.01 -5.19
N LEU A 31 -0.10 -30.77 -5.83
CA LEU A 31 0.90 -29.82 -5.36
C LEU A 31 0.39 -28.37 -5.39
N ARG A 32 -0.48 -28.03 -6.35
CA ARG A 32 -1.11 -26.70 -6.44
C ARG A 32 -2.33 -26.51 -5.57
N ARG A 33 -2.84 -27.58 -4.96
CA ARG A 33 -4.02 -27.48 -4.11
C ARG A 33 -3.59 -26.87 -2.78
N VAL A 34 -3.93 -25.60 -2.62
CA VAL A 34 -3.91 -24.93 -1.33
C VAL A 34 -5.35 -24.88 -0.85
N ASP A 35 -5.61 -25.54 0.28
CA ASP A 35 -6.91 -25.41 0.93
C ASP A 35 -6.99 -23.97 1.48
N HIS A 36 -8.14 -23.33 1.28
CA HIS A 36 -8.38 -21.96 1.71
C HIS A 36 -9.69 -21.90 2.50
N GLU A 37 -9.70 -21.04 3.51
CA GLU A 37 -10.89 -20.70 4.26
C GLU A 37 -11.22 -19.24 3.95
N HIS A 38 -12.40 -19.01 3.38
CA HIS A 38 -12.80 -17.70 2.91
C HIS A 38 -14.21 -17.39 3.40
N GLU A 39 -14.31 -16.36 4.24
CA GLU A 39 -15.57 -15.76 4.65
C GLU A 39 -15.67 -14.37 4.02
N THR A 40 -16.76 -14.09 3.31
CA THR A 40 -17.03 -12.78 2.73
C THR A 40 -18.07 -12.04 3.56
N ALA A 41 -17.93 -10.73 3.70
CA ALA A 41 -18.95 -9.93 4.33
C ALA A 41 -20.26 -9.98 3.51
N GLY A 42 -21.40 -10.03 4.20
CA GLY A 42 -22.67 -9.67 3.56
C GLY A 42 -22.59 -8.24 3.02
N SER A 43 -23.41 -7.88 2.01
CA SER A 43 -23.41 -6.54 1.42
C SER A 43 -23.67 -5.47 2.49
N SER A 44 -22.61 -4.93 3.07
CA SER A 44 -22.66 -3.82 4.02
C SER A 44 -22.33 -2.57 3.24
N ASN A 45 -23.26 -1.63 3.20
CA ASN A 45 -23.04 -0.33 2.57
C ASN A 45 -22.38 0.67 3.52
N THR A 46 -21.99 0.23 4.72
CA THR A 46 -21.37 1.10 5.69
C THR A 46 -19.93 1.36 5.25
N ARG A 47 -19.72 2.47 4.53
CA ARG A 47 -18.37 3.00 4.28
C ARG A 47 -17.78 3.43 5.61
N HIS A 48 -16.50 3.09 5.81
CA HIS A 48 -15.87 3.34 7.09
C HIS A 48 -15.08 4.62 7.09
N GLN A 49 -15.13 5.24 8.26
CA GLN A 49 -14.37 6.42 8.61
C GLN A 49 -12.88 6.05 8.64
N PRO A 50 -12.00 7.05 8.58
CA PRO A 50 -10.59 6.85 8.85
C PRO A 50 -10.37 6.13 10.18
N ILE A 51 -9.19 5.56 10.41
CA ILE A 51 -8.95 4.73 11.60
C ILE A 51 -7.75 5.28 12.34
N SER A 52 -7.93 5.53 13.64
CA SER A 52 -6.83 5.97 14.49
C SER A 52 -5.89 4.81 14.85
N ALA A 53 -4.63 5.12 15.15
CA ALA A 53 -3.66 4.11 15.58
C ALA A 53 -4.11 3.35 16.84
N MET A 54 -4.76 4.04 17.79
CA MET A 54 -5.34 3.40 18.98
C MET A 54 -6.44 2.40 18.63
N ALA A 55 -7.28 2.70 17.63
CA ALA A 55 -8.33 1.78 17.19
C ALA A 55 -7.72 0.53 16.52
N LEU A 56 -6.69 0.71 15.66
CA LEU A 56 -5.95 -0.42 15.09
C LEU A 56 -5.32 -1.30 16.17
N GLU A 57 -4.72 -0.68 17.19
CA GLU A 57 -4.10 -1.40 18.31
C GLU A 57 -5.11 -2.18 19.15
N HIS A 58 -6.28 -1.59 19.41
CA HIS A 58 -7.35 -2.24 20.13
C HIS A 58 -7.90 -3.45 19.35
N VAL A 59 -8.08 -3.31 18.03
CA VAL A 59 -8.47 -4.41 17.15
C VAL A 59 -7.42 -5.51 17.16
N ARG A 60 -6.14 -5.16 17.03
CA ARG A 60 -5.02 -6.12 17.09
C ARG A 60 -5.09 -6.96 18.36
N THR A 61 -5.16 -6.30 19.51
CA THR A 61 -5.22 -6.97 20.82
C THR A 61 -6.43 -7.91 20.88
N THR A 62 -7.61 -7.44 20.45
CA THR A 62 -8.85 -8.24 20.45
C THR A 62 -8.73 -9.48 19.56
N LEU A 63 -8.12 -9.32 18.38
CA LEU A 63 -7.94 -10.41 17.42
C LEU A 63 -6.95 -11.48 17.93
N GLU A 64 -5.85 -11.06 18.55
CA GLU A 64 -4.87 -11.98 19.16
C GLU A 64 -5.48 -12.73 20.36
N GLU A 65 -6.27 -12.05 21.20
CA GLU A 65 -6.93 -12.67 22.36
C GLU A 65 -8.02 -13.69 21.97
N THR A 66 -8.68 -13.48 20.83
CA THR A 66 -9.69 -14.41 20.31
C THR A 66 -9.10 -15.62 19.60
N GLY A 67 -7.78 -15.65 19.41
CA GLY A 67 -7.03 -16.82 18.94
C GLY A 67 -6.85 -16.91 17.42
N ALA A 68 -6.93 -15.79 16.71
CA ALA A 68 -6.65 -15.75 15.27
C ALA A 68 -5.18 -15.96 14.91
N GLY A 69 -4.28 -15.91 15.90
CA GLY A 69 -2.83 -15.99 15.71
C GLY A 69 -2.13 -14.65 15.97
N PRO A 70 -0.79 -14.60 15.87
CA PRO A 70 -0.04 -13.36 15.98
C PRO A 70 -0.35 -12.47 14.76
N VAL A 71 -0.60 -11.18 15.00
CA VAL A 71 -0.79 -10.21 13.93
C VAL A 71 0.56 -9.64 13.52
N GLU A 72 0.92 -9.79 12.25
CA GLU A 72 2.18 -9.25 11.71
C GLU A 72 2.08 -7.73 11.52
N GLU A 73 0.96 -7.28 10.94
CA GLU A 73 0.73 -5.86 10.63
C GLU A 73 -0.76 -5.52 10.68
N MET A 74 -1.06 -4.30 11.12
CA MET A 74 -2.40 -3.71 11.03
C MET A 74 -2.38 -2.59 10.00
N VAL A 75 -3.21 -2.72 8.98
CA VAL A 75 -3.31 -1.74 7.89
C VAL A 75 -4.72 -1.15 7.87
N PRO A 76 -4.89 0.18 7.84
CA PRO A 76 -6.19 0.77 7.62
C PRO A 76 -6.65 0.54 6.18
N SER A 77 -7.95 0.33 5.98
CA SER A 77 -8.54 0.12 4.67
C SER A 77 -9.92 0.76 4.59
N MET A 78 -10.47 0.89 3.38
CA MET A 78 -11.86 1.35 3.18
C MET A 78 -12.89 0.44 3.88
N GLY A 79 -12.50 -0.81 4.16
CA GLY A 79 -13.33 -1.82 4.83
C GLY A 79 -13.23 -1.80 6.35
N GLY A 80 -12.41 -0.92 6.94
CA GLY A 80 -12.08 -0.96 8.36
C GLY A 80 -10.62 -1.35 8.58
N ALA A 81 -10.34 -2.03 9.68
CA ALA A 81 -8.98 -2.45 10.04
C ALA A 81 -8.66 -3.79 9.37
N LEU A 82 -7.53 -3.87 8.67
CA LEU A 82 -7.06 -5.09 8.04
C LEU A 82 -5.89 -5.66 8.86
N ALA A 83 -6.08 -6.84 9.44
CA ALA A 83 -5.04 -7.58 10.13
C ALA A 83 -4.37 -8.55 9.16
N ILE A 84 -3.06 -8.38 8.96
CA ILE A 84 -2.22 -9.27 8.18
C ILE A 84 -1.64 -10.33 9.12
N LEU A 85 -1.84 -11.60 8.76
CA LEU A 85 -1.38 -12.78 9.47
C LEU A 85 -0.37 -13.53 8.61
N ASP A 86 0.36 -14.47 9.20
CA ASP A 86 1.34 -15.31 8.48
C ASP A 86 0.70 -16.15 7.36
N ASP A 87 -0.54 -16.58 7.57
CA ASP A 87 -1.29 -17.45 6.66
C ASP A 87 -2.49 -16.79 6.00
N GLY A 88 -2.76 -15.51 6.26
CA GLY A 88 -4.06 -14.96 5.94
C GLY A 88 -4.22 -13.47 6.18
N VAL A 89 -5.45 -13.02 5.99
CA VAL A 89 -5.85 -11.65 6.25
C VAL A 89 -7.27 -11.64 6.80
N VAL A 90 -7.50 -10.78 7.79
CA VAL A 90 -8.81 -10.59 8.43
C VAL A 90 -9.18 -9.12 8.38
N ALA A 91 -10.36 -8.80 7.87
CA ALA A 91 -10.92 -7.46 7.99
C ALA A 91 -11.86 -7.37 9.17
N MET A 92 -11.68 -6.31 9.94
CA MET A 92 -12.32 -6.07 11.21
C MET A 92 -13.03 -4.72 11.18
N ASP A 93 -14.19 -4.66 11.83
CA ASP A 93 -14.82 -3.40 12.20
C ASP A 93 -14.03 -2.76 13.36
N PRO A 94 -13.40 -1.59 13.16
CA PRO A 94 -12.60 -0.98 14.22
C PRO A 94 -13.43 -0.48 15.41
N ALA A 95 -14.73 -0.23 15.23
CA ALA A 95 -15.60 0.26 16.29
C ALA A 95 -16.12 -0.86 17.20
N THR A 96 -16.40 -2.03 16.62
CA THR A 96 -16.97 -3.17 17.36
C THR A 96 -15.98 -4.28 17.66
N GLY A 97 -14.84 -4.30 16.96
CA GLY A 97 -13.89 -5.41 16.99
C GLY A 97 -14.44 -6.69 16.34
N GLU A 98 -15.56 -6.62 15.61
CA GLU A 98 -16.13 -7.79 14.94
C GLU A 98 -15.45 -8.07 13.59
N GLN A 99 -15.15 -9.34 13.33
CA GLN A 99 -14.70 -9.80 12.02
C GLN A 99 -15.79 -9.59 10.96
N ARG A 100 -15.40 -9.04 9.82
CA ARG A 100 -16.27 -8.81 8.65
C ARG A 100 -16.12 -9.89 7.62
N TRP A 101 -14.86 -10.17 7.29
CA TRP A 101 -14.46 -11.14 6.29
C TRP A 101 -13.04 -11.60 6.62
N SER A 102 -12.70 -12.80 6.20
CA SER A 102 -11.35 -13.35 6.39
C SER A 102 -10.98 -14.24 5.21
N TYR A 103 -9.69 -14.31 4.92
CA TYR A 103 -9.12 -15.17 3.90
C TYR A 103 -7.85 -15.83 4.45
N HIS A 104 -7.89 -17.13 4.67
CA HIS A 104 -6.76 -17.91 5.21
C HIS A 104 -6.31 -19.01 4.25
N LEU A 105 -5.00 -19.26 4.25
CA LEU A 105 -4.32 -20.34 3.54
C LEU A 105 -3.49 -21.17 4.54
N PRO A 106 -4.12 -22.02 5.37
CA PRO A 106 -3.44 -22.70 6.47
C PRO A 106 -2.15 -23.41 6.06
N GLY A 107 -1.04 -23.04 6.70
CA GLY A 107 0.28 -23.60 6.45
C GLY A 107 0.98 -23.09 5.17
N THR A 108 0.48 -22.00 4.59
CA THR A 108 1.10 -21.30 3.46
C THR A 108 1.44 -19.88 3.91
N GLU A 109 2.73 -19.54 3.87
CA GLU A 109 3.17 -18.17 4.08
C GLU A 109 2.69 -17.28 2.93
N ILE A 110 2.01 -16.19 3.26
CA ILE A 110 1.50 -15.23 2.28
C ILE A 110 2.15 -13.86 2.49
N ALA A 111 2.18 -13.07 1.42
CA ALA A 111 2.39 -11.65 1.54
C ALA A 111 1.09 -10.93 1.14
N VAL A 112 0.78 -9.87 1.87
CA VAL A 112 -0.43 -9.07 1.69
C VAL A 112 -0.03 -7.62 1.45
N GLY A 113 -0.70 -6.97 0.51
CA GLY A 113 -0.63 -5.52 0.34
C GLY A 113 -2.00 -4.97 0.01
N VAL A 114 -2.15 -3.66 0.17
CA VAL A 114 -3.40 -2.96 -0.10
C VAL A 114 -3.14 -1.93 -1.19
N THR A 115 -4.01 -1.85 -2.20
CA THR A 115 -3.88 -0.81 -3.23
C THR A 115 -4.22 0.56 -2.63
N PRO A 116 -3.71 1.65 -3.22
CA PRO A 116 -4.19 2.99 -2.89
C PRO A 116 -5.71 3.08 -3.07
N LEU A 117 -6.39 3.84 -2.20
CA LEU A 117 -7.82 4.13 -2.35
C LEU A 117 -8.07 4.89 -3.65
N ASP A 118 -8.96 4.40 -4.50
CA ASP A 118 -9.37 5.11 -5.71
C ASP A 118 -10.56 6.02 -5.43
N THR A 119 -10.32 7.33 -5.44
CA THR A 119 -11.34 8.38 -5.36
C THR A 119 -11.49 9.17 -6.67
N THR A 120 -10.77 8.77 -7.73
CA THR A 120 -10.64 9.58 -8.96
C THR A 120 -11.94 9.71 -9.75
N ALA A 121 -12.90 8.80 -9.54
CA ALA A 121 -14.21 8.83 -10.15
C ALA A 121 -15.27 9.28 -9.11
N PRO A 122 -15.65 10.58 -9.07
CA PRO A 122 -16.55 11.12 -8.03
C PRO A 122 -17.98 10.55 -8.08
N ASP A 123 -18.36 9.97 -9.22
CA ASP A 123 -19.67 9.33 -9.41
C ASP A 123 -19.65 7.81 -9.11
N GLU A 124 -18.47 7.23 -8.87
CA GLU A 124 -18.31 5.81 -8.58
C GLU A 124 -18.09 5.59 -7.07
N ASN A 125 -18.40 4.38 -6.60
CA ASN A 125 -18.02 4.02 -5.23
C ASN A 125 -16.49 3.94 -5.19
N PRO A 126 -15.83 4.52 -4.18
CA PRO A 126 -14.39 4.39 -4.05
C PRO A 126 -14.03 2.91 -3.98
N THR A 127 -12.91 2.55 -4.61
CA THR A 127 -12.47 1.15 -4.67
C THR A 127 -11.08 1.00 -4.06
N GLN A 128 -10.89 -0.10 -3.35
CA GLN A 128 -9.61 -0.51 -2.80
C GLN A 128 -9.54 -2.03 -2.84
N LEU A 129 -8.38 -2.57 -3.17
CA LEU A 129 -8.16 -4.01 -3.27
C LEU A 129 -7.14 -4.46 -2.23
N VAL A 130 -7.36 -5.64 -1.69
CA VAL A 130 -6.36 -6.40 -0.92
C VAL A 130 -5.74 -7.42 -1.86
N VAL A 131 -4.43 -7.37 -2.02
CA VAL A 131 -3.66 -8.24 -2.90
C VAL A 131 -2.92 -9.25 -2.03
N LEU A 132 -3.25 -10.52 -2.20
CA LEU A 132 -2.55 -11.64 -1.56
C LEU A 132 -1.68 -12.32 -2.59
N THR A 133 -0.47 -12.68 -2.20
CA THR A 133 0.44 -13.43 -3.07
C THR A 133 1.20 -14.48 -2.29
N TYR A 134 1.39 -15.64 -2.91
CA TYR A 134 2.13 -16.75 -2.32
C TYR A 134 2.72 -17.65 -3.40
N ASP A 135 3.62 -18.53 -2.99
CA ASP A 135 4.26 -19.49 -3.88
C ASP A 135 3.82 -20.92 -3.55
N THR A 136 3.50 -21.69 -4.59
CA THR A 136 3.18 -23.10 -4.46
C THR A 136 4.25 -23.97 -5.14
N PRO A 137 4.55 -25.15 -4.58
CA PRO A 137 5.37 -26.14 -5.27
C PRO A 137 4.72 -26.62 -6.58
N SER A 138 5.54 -26.86 -7.59
CA SER A 138 5.16 -27.41 -8.90
C SER A 138 6.23 -28.40 -9.38
N LEU A 139 5.86 -29.31 -10.28
CA LEU A 139 6.82 -30.23 -10.91
C LEU A 139 7.93 -29.51 -11.70
N LEU A 140 7.71 -28.24 -12.06
CA LEU A 140 8.64 -27.41 -12.84
C LEU A 140 9.32 -26.31 -12.01
N GLY A 141 9.20 -26.33 -10.68
CA GLY A 141 9.73 -25.29 -9.78
C GLY A 141 8.67 -24.78 -8.82
N SER A 142 8.72 -23.51 -8.47
CA SER A 142 7.65 -22.80 -7.76
C SER A 142 6.75 -22.05 -8.76
N ARG A 143 5.48 -21.86 -8.40
CA ARG A 143 4.54 -21.01 -9.13
C ARG A 143 3.93 -20.01 -8.17
N GLY A 144 3.91 -18.75 -8.60
CA GLY A 144 3.29 -17.68 -7.85
C GLY A 144 1.79 -17.68 -8.13
N HIS A 145 1.01 -17.37 -7.11
CA HIS A 145 -0.42 -17.17 -7.21
C HIS A 145 -0.75 -15.83 -6.57
N THR A 146 -1.39 -14.95 -7.33
CA THR A 146 -1.91 -13.68 -6.86
C THR A 146 -3.43 -13.74 -6.81
N ILE A 147 -4.00 -13.26 -5.71
CA ILE A 147 -5.43 -13.15 -5.47
C ILE A 147 -5.71 -11.69 -5.12
N THR A 148 -6.76 -11.14 -5.72
CA THR A 148 -7.22 -9.79 -5.42
C THR A 148 -8.61 -9.85 -4.83
N LEU A 149 -8.76 -9.26 -3.66
CA LEU A 149 -10.01 -9.19 -2.92
C LEU A 149 -10.50 -7.74 -2.89
N ASP A 150 -11.81 -7.57 -2.93
CA ASP A 150 -12.47 -6.33 -2.58
C ASP A 150 -12.21 -5.99 -1.11
N ALA A 151 -11.58 -4.86 -0.79
CA ALA A 151 -11.21 -4.56 0.60
C ALA A 151 -12.44 -4.42 1.53
N LEU A 152 -13.60 -4.02 1.00
CA LEU A 152 -14.82 -3.85 1.78
C LEU A 152 -15.50 -5.20 2.09
N THR A 153 -15.58 -6.09 1.10
CA THR A 153 -16.39 -7.32 1.20
C THR A 153 -15.59 -8.60 1.35
N GLY A 154 -14.28 -8.55 1.07
CA GLY A 154 -13.42 -9.72 0.94
C GLY A 154 -13.72 -10.54 -0.32
N GLN A 155 -14.61 -10.10 -1.21
CA GLN A 155 -14.96 -10.87 -2.40
C GLN A 155 -13.77 -10.97 -3.36
N GLU A 156 -13.43 -12.18 -3.79
CA GLU A 156 -12.43 -12.39 -4.84
C GLU A 156 -12.88 -11.73 -6.14
N LYS A 157 -12.05 -10.83 -6.66
CA LYS A 157 -12.22 -10.19 -7.97
C LYS A 157 -11.46 -10.95 -9.04
N HIS A 158 -10.20 -11.26 -8.76
CA HIS A 158 -9.32 -11.96 -9.69
C HIS A 158 -8.37 -12.93 -8.96
N SER A 159 -7.99 -13.98 -9.69
CA SER A 159 -7.02 -15.00 -9.28
C SER A 159 -6.16 -15.35 -10.49
N ALA A 160 -4.84 -15.25 -10.33
CA ALA A 160 -3.88 -15.37 -11.42
C ALA A 160 -2.63 -16.16 -11.03
N TRP A 161 -2.28 -17.14 -11.86
CA TRP A 161 -1.05 -17.92 -11.72
C TRP A 161 0.06 -17.33 -12.59
N HIS A 162 1.23 -17.11 -12.01
CA HIS A 162 2.39 -16.57 -12.72
C HIS A 162 3.69 -17.32 -12.38
N ASN A 163 4.75 -17.07 -13.13
CA ASN A 163 6.07 -17.63 -12.82
C ASN A 163 6.65 -16.90 -11.60
N THR A 164 7.29 -17.63 -10.70
CA THR A 164 8.02 -17.02 -9.57
C THR A 164 9.35 -16.49 -10.07
N GLN A 165 9.46 -15.17 -10.19
CA GLN A 165 10.76 -14.50 -10.32
C GLN A 165 11.15 -13.82 -9.00
N ASP A 166 10.14 -13.45 -8.20
CA ASP A 166 10.27 -12.65 -6.98
C ASP A 166 9.62 -13.34 -5.79
N PRO A 167 10.14 -13.10 -4.57
CA PRO A 167 9.45 -13.53 -3.37
C PRO A 167 8.06 -12.88 -3.28
N PRO A 168 7.14 -13.46 -2.49
CA PRO A 168 5.81 -12.91 -2.27
C PRO A 168 5.82 -11.44 -1.82
N THR A 169 6.68 -11.09 -0.87
CA THR A 169 6.76 -9.73 -0.28
C THR A 169 6.99 -8.64 -1.32
N ASP A 170 7.87 -8.87 -2.29
CA ASP A 170 8.25 -7.87 -3.30
C ASP A 170 7.09 -7.58 -4.27
N ARG A 171 6.15 -8.52 -4.43
CA ARG A 171 4.99 -8.40 -5.34
C ARG A 171 3.85 -7.57 -4.77
N VAL A 172 3.84 -7.30 -3.47
CA VAL A 172 2.78 -6.53 -2.80
C VAL A 172 3.27 -5.20 -2.23
N GLN A 173 4.56 -4.89 -2.39
CA GLN A 173 5.14 -3.66 -1.84
C GLN A 173 4.74 -2.40 -2.63
N LEU A 174 4.71 -2.47 -3.96
CA LEU A 174 4.45 -1.32 -4.83
C LEU A 174 3.19 -1.56 -5.66
N LEU A 175 2.04 -1.22 -5.07
CA LEU A 175 0.72 -1.45 -5.67
C LEU A 175 0.13 -0.15 -6.22
N THR A 176 -0.43 -0.25 -7.43
CA THR A 176 -1.35 0.74 -7.99
C THR A 176 -2.76 0.14 -7.97
N GLN A 177 -3.77 0.83 -8.50
CA GLN A 177 -5.13 0.27 -8.58
C GLN A 177 -5.20 -1.02 -9.42
N ASN A 178 -4.40 -1.12 -10.47
CA ASN A 178 -4.53 -2.17 -11.49
C ASN A 178 -3.25 -2.96 -11.73
N THR A 179 -2.13 -2.54 -11.14
CA THR A 179 -0.84 -3.22 -11.30
C THR A 179 -0.06 -3.33 -10.01
N TRP A 180 0.79 -4.35 -9.91
CA TRP A 180 1.93 -4.33 -9.00
C TRP A 180 3.20 -4.02 -9.79
N ILE A 181 4.12 -3.28 -9.18
CA ILE A 181 5.35 -2.81 -9.79
C ILE A 181 6.52 -3.55 -9.16
N VAL A 182 7.36 -4.16 -10.00
CA VAL A 182 8.58 -4.83 -9.56
C VAL A 182 9.79 -4.13 -10.14
N PRO A 183 10.62 -3.51 -9.28
CA PRO A 183 11.91 -3.01 -9.70
C PRO A 183 12.87 -4.15 -10.09
N ARG A 184 13.52 -4.02 -11.25
CA ARG A 184 14.37 -5.04 -11.90
C ARG A 184 15.78 -4.52 -12.08
N GLY A 185 16.68 -4.96 -11.20
CA GLY A 185 18.00 -4.33 -11.08
C GLY A 185 17.85 -2.83 -10.79
N ASN A 186 18.87 -2.02 -11.03
CA ASN A 186 18.81 -0.59 -10.72
C ASN A 186 18.27 0.30 -11.86
N ARG A 187 17.68 -0.29 -12.92
CA ARG A 187 17.39 0.44 -14.18
C ARG A 187 16.05 0.15 -14.83
N THR A 188 15.36 -0.90 -14.43
CA THR A 188 14.12 -1.32 -15.09
C THR A 188 13.02 -1.41 -14.05
N LEU A 189 11.84 -0.94 -14.41
CA LEU A 189 10.60 -1.21 -13.69
C LEU A 189 9.75 -2.12 -14.57
N GLU A 190 9.21 -3.19 -14.00
CA GLU A 190 8.21 -4.03 -14.68
C GLU A 190 6.88 -3.89 -13.95
N ALA A 191 5.79 -3.79 -14.72
CA ALA A 191 4.45 -3.80 -14.18
C ALA A 191 3.71 -5.06 -14.61
N PHE A 192 2.93 -5.58 -13.69
CA PHE A 192 2.11 -6.76 -13.86
C PHE A 192 0.67 -6.44 -13.51
N SER A 193 -0.26 -6.96 -14.28
CA SER A 193 -1.69 -6.76 -14.07
C SER A 193 -2.16 -7.48 -12.82
N LEU A 194 -2.86 -6.79 -11.92
CA LEU A 194 -3.51 -7.43 -10.77
C LEU A 194 -4.59 -8.45 -11.19
N GLU A 195 -5.22 -8.25 -12.35
CA GLU A 195 -6.27 -9.13 -12.88
C GLU A 195 -5.72 -10.43 -13.48
N SER A 196 -4.67 -10.33 -14.31
CA SER A 196 -4.17 -11.47 -15.09
C SER A 196 -2.86 -12.05 -14.60
N GLY A 197 -2.11 -11.29 -13.78
CA GLY A 197 -0.75 -11.59 -13.38
C GLY A 197 0.29 -11.53 -14.50
N ASP A 198 -0.12 -11.15 -15.71
CA ASP A 198 0.78 -11.00 -16.86
C ASP A 198 1.52 -9.66 -16.82
N SER A 199 2.73 -9.64 -17.38
CA SER A 199 3.50 -8.40 -17.58
C SER A 199 2.77 -7.50 -18.59
N VAL A 200 2.57 -6.25 -18.21
CA VAL A 200 1.83 -5.25 -19.02
C VAL A 200 2.80 -4.31 -19.72
N TRP A 201 3.80 -3.81 -19.00
CA TRP A 201 4.84 -2.93 -19.53
C TRP A 201 6.13 -3.06 -18.74
N ASP A 202 7.23 -2.67 -19.39
CA ASP A 202 8.51 -2.40 -18.77
C ASP A 202 8.93 -0.96 -19.08
N TYR A 203 9.59 -0.32 -18.11
CA TYR A 203 10.15 1.01 -18.28
C TYR A 203 11.62 0.99 -17.89
N GLN A 204 12.47 1.35 -18.86
CA GLN A 204 13.90 1.44 -18.65
C GLN A 204 14.34 2.90 -18.42
N ALA A 205 15.16 3.11 -17.39
CA ALA A 205 15.79 4.39 -17.12
C ALA A 205 16.56 4.91 -18.35
N PRO A 206 16.61 6.23 -18.55
CA PRO A 206 17.58 6.86 -19.42
C PRO A 206 18.99 6.34 -19.20
N GLN A 207 19.81 6.41 -20.25
CA GLN A 207 21.18 5.95 -20.18
C GLN A 207 21.93 6.67 -19.05
N ASP A 208 22.72 5.89 -18.31
CA ASP A 208 23.58 6.34 -17.22
C ASP A 208 22.83 6.82 -15.97
N CYS A 209 21.52 6.52 -15.85
CA CYS A 209 20.72 6.74 -14.64
C CYS A 209 20.41 5.43 -13.90
N GLN A 210 20.21 5.51 -12.59
CA GLN A 210 19.95 4.38 -11.67
C GLN A 210 18.90 4.79 -10.62
N ILE A 211 18.04 3.86 -10.16
CA ILE A 211 17.18 4.05 -8.98
C ILE A 211 17.92 3.53 -7.75
N ASP A 212 17.67 4.16 -6.60
CA ASP A 212 17.78 3.47 -5.34
C ASP A 212 16.67 2.42 -5.20
N MET A 213 17.09 1.19 -4.97
CA MET A 213 16.16 0.06 -4.93
C MET A 213 15.78 -0.18 -3.48
N PRO A 214 14.49 -0.41 -3.18
CA PRO A 214 14.12 -0.79 -1.83
C PRO A 214 14.88 -2.07 -1.51
N THR A 215 15.55 -2.09 -0.35
CA THR A 215 16.03 -3.35 0.21
C THR A 215 14.95 -3.89 1.13
N ASN A 216 14.97 -5.19 1.44
CA ASN A 216 13.95 -5.83 2.26
C ASN A 216 13.76 -5.18 3.65
N ASN A 217 14.69 -4.32 4.09
CA ASN A 217 14.63 -3.59 5.34
C ASN A 217 14.50 -2.06 5.17
N ASP A 218 14.54 -1.55 3.93
CA ASP A 218 14.45 -0.12 3.64
C ASP A 218 13.18 0.14 2.83
N THR A 219 12.21 0.73 3.50
CA THR A 219 10.93 1.20 2.96
C THR A 219 11.12 2.40 2.04
N THR A 220 12.30 3.03 2.04
CA THR A 220 12.60 4.12 1.11
C THR A 220 13.09 3.55 -0.21
N SER A 221 12.37 3.88 -1.27
CA SER A 221 12.71 3.52 -2.64
C SER A 221 12.76 4.79 -3.48
N GLY A 222 13.54 4.80 -4.55
CA GLY A 222 13.31 5.77 -5.63
C GLY A 222 12.07 5.43 -6.48
N VAL A 223 11.12 4.65 -5.96
CA VAL A 223 9.84 4.32 -6.60
C VAL A 223 8.71 4.43 -5.59
N GLY A 224 7.63 5.10 -5.98
CA GLY A 224 6.38 5.15 -5.24
C GLY A 224 5.20 4.93 -6.18
N THR A 225 4.10 4.39 -5.65
CA THR A 225 2.90 4.11 -6.44
C THR A 225 1.70 4.91 -5.94
N LEU A 226 0.86 5.32 -6.89
CA LEU A 226 -0.45 5.95 -6.69
C LEU A 226 -1.52 5.10 -7.38
N GLN A 227 -2.79 5.51 -7.35
CA GLN A 227 -3.89 4.79 -8.02
C GLN A 227 -3.56 4.52 -9.49
N THR A 228 -3.19 5.58 -10.21
CA THR A 228 -3.05 5.59 -11.67
C THR A 228 -1.64 5.90 -12.13
N GLN A 229 -0.70 6.10 -11.20
CA GLN A 229 0.66 6.53 -11.51
C GLN A 229 1.72 5.75 -10.76
N VAL A 230 2.88 5.63 -11.39
CA VAL A 230 4.12 5.19 -10.77
C VAL A 230 5.09 6.35 -10.83
N ILE A 231 5.53 6.83 -9.67
CA ILE A 231 6.55 7.86 -9.57
C ILE A 231 7.89 7.19 -9.35
N THR A 232 8.88 7.58 -10.12
CA THR A 232 10.23 7.06 -9.95
C THR A 232 11.26 8.17 -10.05
N ALA A 233 12.19 8.16 -9.10
CA ALA A 233 13.31 9.06 -9.01
C ALA A 233 14.60 8.33 -9.38
N TRP A 234 15.33 8.89 -10.33
CA TRP A 234 16.56 8.33 -10.86
C TRP A 234 17.70 9.27 -10.59
N HIS A 235 18.81 8.76 -10.08
CA HIS A 235 20.07 9.47 -10.05
C HIS A 235 20.87 9.20 -11.33
N CYS A 236 21.38 10.24 -11.97
CA CYS A 236 22.17 10.17 -13.20
C CYS A 236 23.62 10.67 -12.96
N PRO A 237 24.52 9.86 -12.37
CA PRO A 237 25.84 10.31 -11.92
C PRO A 237 26.68 11.01 -12.98
N GLN A 238 26.61 10.55 -14.24
CA GLN A 238 27.42 11.12 -15.33
C GLN A 238 26.98 12.52 -15.75
N LYS A 239 25.75 12.90 -15.42
CA LYS A 239 25.16 14.19 -15.78
C LYS A 239 24.93 15.07 -14.57
N GLU A 240 25.38 14.63 -13.39
CA GLU A 240 25.30 15.34 -12.13
C GLU A 240 23.86 15.85 -11.85
N HIS A 241 22.83 15.04 -12.14
CA HIS A 241 21.46 15.38 -11.77
C HIS A 241 20.63 14.15 -11.38
N ALA A 242 19.55 14.39 -10.64
CA ALA A 242 18.44 13.47 -10.50
C ALA A 242 17.27 13.90 -11.37
N GLN A 243 16.50 12.92 -11.84
CA GLN A 243 15.25 13.14 -12.55
C GLN A 243 14.13 12.39 -11.85
N VAL A 244 12.93 12.95 -11.86
CA VAL A 244 11.71 12.28 -11.44
C VAL A 244 10.82 12.10 -12.65
N VAL A 245 10.20 10.94 -12.76
CA VAL A 245 9.31 10.58 -13.86
C VAL A 245 8.02 10.04 -13.27
N SER A 246 6.88 10.53 -13.78
CA SER A 246 5.59 9.88 -13.59
C SER A 246 5.24 9.04 -14.81
N LEU A 247 4.85 7.81 -14.55
CA LEU A 247 4.40 6.83 -15.52
C LEU A 247 2.94 6.52 -15.27
N ASP A 248 2.16 6.37 -16.34
CA ASP A 248 0.83 5.78 -16.28
C ASP A 248 0.93 4.33 -15.77
N SER A 249 0.20 3.99 -14.70
CA SER A 249 0.29 2.65 -14.10
C SER A 249 -0.18 1.54 -15.02
N THR A 250 -1.06 1.83 -15.97
CA THR A 250 -1.65 0.83 -16.87
C THR A 250 -0.82 0.64 -18.14
N ALA A 251 -0.29 1.71 -18.71
CA ALA A 251 0.38 1.70 -20.02
C ALA A 251 1.90 1.90 -19.93
N GLY A 252 2.44 2.33 -18.80
CA GLY A 252 3.87 2.64 -18.63
C GLY A 252 4.30 3.89 -19.42
N ASN A 253 3.36 4.64 -19.99
CA ASN A 253 3.66 5.85 -20.73
C ASN A 253 4.06 6.97 -19.78
N LYS A 254 5.16 7.65 -20.08
CA LYS A 254 5.58 8.84 -19.36
C LYS A 254 4.52 9.94 -19.45
N GLN A 255 3.98 10.35 -18.31
CA GLN A 255 3.04 11.47 -18.19
C GLN A 255 3.80 12.80 -18.11
N TRP A 256 4.80 12.86 -17.23
CA TRP A 256 5.70 14.00 -17.09
C TRP A 256 7.07 13.55 -16.57
N ALA A 257 8.05 14.44 -16.69
CA ALA A 257 9.34 14.28 -16.04
C ALA A 257 9.89 15.65 -15.64
N ASP A 258 10.55 15.69 -14.49
CA ASP A 258 11.35 16.80 -14.02
C ASP A 258 12.81 16.35 -13.94
N THR A 259 13.71 17.08 -14.60
CA THR A 259 15.14 16.76 -14.66
C THR A 259 15.98 17.56 -13.67
N ASP A 260 15.36 18.48 -12.94
CA ASP A 260 16.05 19.45 -12.10
C ASP A 260 15.78 19.21 -10.59
N VAL A 261 15.34 18.00 -10.23
CA VAL A 261 14.94 17.65 -8.85
C VAL A 261 16.12 17.63 -7.89
N ALA A 262 17.31 17.26 -8.37
CA ALA A 262 18.54 17.37 -7.58
C ALA A 262 19.72 17.69 -8.48
N ALA A 263 20.35 18.85 -8.29
CA ALA A 263 21.57 19.22 -8.99
C ALA A 263 22.82 18.75 -8.23
N ASN A 264 23.79 18.15 -8.93
CA ASN A 264 25.15 17.80 -8.48
C ASN A 264 25.26 17.06 -7.12
N ARG A 265 24.32 16.17 -6.79
CA ARG A 265 24.27 15.51 -5.46
C ARG A 265 24.91 14.12 -5.44
N GLU A 266 25.50 13.78 -4.29
CA GLU A 266 26.04 12.44 -4.04
C GLU A 266 24.95 11.43 -3.60
N GLU A 267 23.84 11.91 -3.01
CA GLU A 267 22.77 11.06 -2.49
C GLU A 267 21.69 10.74 -3.53
N LEU A 268 21.09 9.55 -3.40
CA LEU A 268 20.03 9.08 -4.28
C LEU A 268 18.68 9.72 -3.87
N PRO A 269 17.87 10.19 -4.84
CA PRO A 269 16.54 10.69 -4.56
C PRO A 269 15.65 9.58 -4.00
N ARG A 270 14.91 9.89 -2.93
CA ARG A 270 13.95 8.97 -2.32
C ARG A 270 12.55 9.43 -2.63
N VAL A 271 11.66 8.48 -2.87
CA VAL A 271 10.24 8.71 -3.08
C VAL A 271 9.52 8.24 -1.83
N TRP A 272 8.85 9.17 -1.16
CA TRP A 272 8.04 8.92 0.02
C TRP A 272 6.58 8.93 -0.40
N THR A 273 5.90 7.80 -0.28
CA THR A 273 4.47 7.70 -0.59
C THR A 273 3.62 8.05 0.63
N MET A 274 2.43 8.58 0.36
CA MET A 274 1.39 8.78 1.36
C MET A 274 0.12 8.04 0.93
N ASP A 275 -0.38 7.19 1.83
CA ASP A 275 -1.69 6.57 1.67
C ASP A 275 -2.73 7.43 2.39
N ALA A 276 -3.76 7.88 1.67
CA ALA A 276 -4.82 8.71 2.22
C ALA A 276 -5.64 7.99 3.31
N THR A 277 -5.61 6.66 3.35
CA THR A 277 -6.27 5.83 4.37
C THR A 277 -5.43 5.66 5.63
N ALA A 278 -4.14 5.98 5.58
CA ALA A 278 -3.18 5.75 6.67
C ALA A 278 -3.16 6.87 7.72
N LEU A 279 -4.34 7.27 8.25
CA LEU A 279 -4.40 8.19 9.42
C LEU A 279 -3.63 7.68 10.65
N ALA A 280 -3.38 6.37 10.71
CA ALA A 280 -2.56 5.72 11.71
C ALA A 280 -1.14 5.46 11.20
N ASP A 281 -0.14 5.65 12.05
CA ASP A 281 1.23 5.15 11.83
C ASP A 281 1.18 3.62 11.66
N THR A 282 1.41 3.13 10.44
CA THR A 282 1.49 1.70 10.12
C THR A 282 2.90 1.14 10.33
N GLY A 283 3.83 1.91 10.90
CA GLY A 283 5.23 1.51 11.07
C GLY A 283 6.07 1.62 9.79
N GLN A 284 5.46 1.99 8.65
CA GLN A 284 6.19 2.45 7.48
C GLN A 284 6.47 3.96 7.62
N PRO A 285 7.64 4.46 7.20
CA PRO A 285 7.97 5.86 7.38
C PRO A 285 7.04 6.73 6.52
N HIS A 286 6.05 7.28 7.20
CA HIS A 286 5.03 8.12 6.62
C HIS A 286 5.61 9.52 6.36
N ALA A 287 5.41 10.06 5.16
CA ALA A 287 5.96 11.37 4.82
C ALA A 287 5.53 12.46 5.81
N ALA A 288 4.30 12.40 6.34
CA ALA A 288 3.82 13.38 7.31
C ALA A 288 4.67 13.42 8.60
N GLN A 289 5.04 12.25 9.15
CA GLN A 289 5.85 12.17 10.37
C GLN A 289 7.25 12.73 10.15
N ARG A 290 7.84 12.48 8.99
CA ARG A 290 9.17 13.01 8.63
C ARG A 290 9.11 14.53 8.35
N ILE A 291 7.99 15.03 7.81
CA ILE A 291 7.75 16.47 7.65
C ILE A 291 7.65 17.13 9.03
N THR A 292 6.86 16.57 9.95
CA THR A 292 6.68 17.16 11.30
C THR A 292 7.91 17.03 12.18
N SER A 293 8.69 15.94 12.05
CA SER A 293 9.95 15.78 12.78
C SER A 293 11.08 16.67 12.26
N GLY A 294 10.90 17.28 11.08
CA GLY A 294 11.89 18.10 10.40
C GLY A 294 12.99 17.30 9.70
N GLU A 295 12.79 16.00 9.49
CA GLU A 295 13.77 15.13 8.84
C GLU A 295 13.85 15.33 7.33
N LEU A 296 12.75 15.73 6.68
CA LEU A 296 12.72 16.09 5.25
C LEU A 296 13.29 17.49 4.95
N GLU A 297 13.91 18.11 5.96
CA GLU A 297 14.46 19.48 5.94
C GLU A 297 13.59 20.45 5.12
N HIS A 298 14.19 21.18 4.17
CA HIS A 298 13.52 22.20 3.37
C HIS A 298 13.15 21.71 1.96
N TYR A 299 13.44 20.46 1.60
CA TYR A 299 13.48 20.04 0.20
C TYR A 299 12.69 18.77 -0.04
N TYR A 300 11.37 18.96 -0.06
CA TYR A 300 10.43 18.03 -0.64
C TYR A 300 9.52 18.78 -1.59
N ASP A 301 9.21 18.17 -2.73
CA ASP A 301 8.15 18.63 -3.61
C ASP A 301 6.92 17.74 -3.41
N LEU A 302 5.73 18.34 -3.32
CA LEU A 302 4.45 17.65 -3.22
C LEU A 302 3.79 17.60 -4.59
N LEU A 303 3.15 16.49 -4.94
CA LEU A 303 2.35 16.40 -6.16
C LEU A 303 0.87 16.69 -5.86
N ASP A 304 0.28 17.63 -6.61
CA ASP A 304 -1.14 17.98 -6.55
C ASP A 304 -2.02 17.05 -7.40
N GLU A 305 -3.36 17.29 -7.39
CA GLU A 305 -4.42 16.58 -8.15
C GLU A 305 -4.04 16.18 -9.58
N ASN A 306 -3.31 17.08 -10.22
CA ASN A 306 -2.97 17.04 -11.63
C ASN A 306 -1.58 16.46 -11.89
N GLY A 307 -0.91 15.96 -10.85
CA GLY A 307 0.49 15.53 -10.89
C GLY A 307 1.45 16.70 -11.09
N GLN A 308 1.07 17.92 -10.71
CA GLN A 308 1.95 19.07 -10.74
C GLN A 308 2.57 19.30 -9.37
N PHE A 309 3.83 19.73 -9.35
CA PHE A 309 4.47 20.08 -8.09
C PHE A 309 3.82 21.32 -7.49
N THR A 310 3.32 21.20 -6.26
CA THR A 310 2.74 22.29 -5.48
C THR A 310 3.52 22.53 -4.21
N ARG A 311 3.54 23.81 -3.80
CA ARG A 311 4.10 24.27 -2.51
C ARG A 311 3.04 24.99 -1.66
N ALA A 312 1.82 25.09 -2.19
CA ALA A 312 0.75 25.89 -1.65
C ALA A 312 -0.01 25.20 -0.51
N LEU A 313 0.28 23.91 -0.23
CA LEU A 313 -0.44 23.13 0.78
C LEU A 313 -0.52 23.84 2.15
N TRP A 314 0.59 24.45 2.55
CA TRP A 314 0.74 25.12 3.84
C TRP A 314 0.15 26.52 3.88
N ASP A 315 -0.28 27.05 2.74
CA ASP A 315 -0.60 28.46 2.65
C ASP A 315 -1.90 28.82 3.39
N ASP A 316 -2.82 27.87 3.51
CA ASP A 316 -4.16 28.08 4.07
C ASP A 316 -4.20 28.07 5.61
N VAL A 317 -3.27 27.36 6.27
CA VAL A 317 -3.20 27.30 7.74
C VAL A 317 -1.99 28.09 8.20
N ARG A 318 -2.22 29.36 8.50
CA ARG A 318 -1.18 30.33 8.85
C ARG A 318 -0.23 29.85 9.96
N GLU A 319 -0.77 29.13 10.94
CA GLU A 319 -0.01 28.67 12.10
C GLU A 319 0.86 27.44 11.77
N LEU A 320 0.44 26.55 10.86
CA LEU A 320 1.29 25.46 10.37
C LEU A 320 2.60 25.96 9.79
N ARG A 321 2.59 27.12 9.12
CA ARG A 321 3.79 27.76 8.57
C ARG A 321 4.87 28.07 9.61
N ARG A 322 4.51 28.17 10.89
CA ARG A 322 5.46 28.44 11.98
C ARG A 322 6.13 27.17 12.50
N HIS A 323 5.48 26.03 12.34
CA HIS A 323 5.91 24.75 12.89
C HIS A 323 6.52 23.84 11.83
N ILE A 324 6.08 23.97 10.58
CA ILE A 324 6.54 23.18 9.46
C ILE A 324 7.40 24.05 8.57
N GLN A 325 8.55 23.53 8.18
CA GLN A 325 9.37 24.17 7.18
C GLN A 325 8.68 24.04 5.81
N HIS A 326 8.41 25.19 5.19
CA HIS A 326 7.94 25.20 3.80
C HIS A 326 9.00 24.57 2.89
N PRO A 327 8.56 23.89 1.82
CA PRO A 327 9.42 23.59 0.68
C PRO A 327 10.13 24.86 0.25
N ALA A 328 11.45 24.79 0.09
CA ALA A 328 12.25 25.95 -0.26
C ALA A 328 11.73 26.56 -1.57
N GLY A 329 11.52 27.88 -1.58
CA GLY A 329 11.09 28.61 -2.77
C GLY A 329 12.17 28.68 -3.86
N ALA A 330 13.44 28.52 -3.48
CA ALA A 330 14.59 28.57 -4.37
C ALA A 330 14.91 27.17 -4.96
N PRO A 331 15.60 27.09 -6.10
CA PRO A 331 16.21 25.84 -6.55
C PRO A 331 17.09 25.31 -5.42
N PRO A 332 17.13 24.00 -5.23
CA PRO A 332 17.69 23.46 -4.02
C PRO A 332 19.22 23.56 -4.03
N ASP A 333 19.83 23.83 -2.87
CA ASP A 333 21.29 23.86 -2.75
C ASP A 333 21.82 22.46 -3.05
N THR A 334 23.05 22.40 -3.51
CA THR A 334 23.79 21.17 -3.75
C THR A 334 23.94 20.30 -2.49
N THR A 335 23.75 20.87 -1.29
CA THR A 335 23.86 20.17 -0.01
C THR A 335 22.57 19.55 0.52
N ASP A 336 21.43 19.83 -0.09
CA ASP A 336 20.13 19.44 0.46
C ASP A 336 19.71 18.02 0.03
N PRO A 337 19.02 17.24 0.88
CA PRO A 337 18.57 15.91 0.53
C PRO A 337 17.54 15.94 -0.63
N PRO A 338 17.61 15.00 -1.60
CA PRO A 338 16.71 14.94 -2.75
C PRO A 338 15.42 14.14 -2.47
N ASP A 339 14.77 14.42 -1.35
CA ASP A 339 13.55 13.71 -0.98
C ASP A 339 12.34 14.23 -1.79
N ILE A 340 11.53 13.30 -2.30
CA ILE A 340 10.32 13.62 -3.07
C ILE A 340 9.16 13.02 -2.31
N VAL A 341 8.20 13.87 -1.93
CA VAL A 341 7.00 13.42 -1.24
C VAL A 341 5.87 13.34 -2.24
N VAL A 342 5.38 12.13 -2.46
CA VAL A 342 4.31 11.86 -3.40
C VAL A 342 3.08 11.43 -2.61
N GLY A 343 1.92 11.96 -2.98
CA GLY A 343 0.78 11.08 -2.95
C GLY A 343 -0.51 11.64 -3.56
N HIS A 344 -1.64 11.18 -3.02
CA HIS A 344 -2.98 11.39 -3.57
C HIS A 344 -3.40 12.85 -3.69
N SER A 345 -4.00 13.18 -4.80
CA SER A 345 -3.89 14.47 -5.38
C SER A 345 -5.11 15.41 -5.05
N ASP A 346 -6.20 14.94 -4.44
CA ASP A 346 -7.26 15.75 -3.80
C ASP A 346 -7.45 15.47 -2.29
N GLU A 347 -7.14 14.24 -1.86
CA GLU A 347 -7.16 13.87 -0.44
C GLU A 347 -5.86 14.21 0.29
N ILE A 348 -4.67 14.30 -0.33
CA ILE A 348 -3.45 14.68 0.45
C ILE A 348 -3.56 16.06 1.01
N ASP A 349 -4.00 17.03 0.21
CA ASP A 349 -3.99 18.40 0.71
C ASP A 349 -4.82 18.53 2.00
N TYR A 350 -5.82 17.67 2.13
CA TYR A 350 -6.64 17.53 3.31
C TYR A 350 -6.03 16.57 4.35
N SER A 351 -5.79 15.30 4.01
CA SER A 351 -5.30 14.24 4.89
C SER A 351 -3.87 14.48 5.40
N LEU A 352 -2.92 14.92 4.56
CA LEU A 352 -1.57 15.31 5.02
C LEU A 352 -1.65 16.49 5.98
N ARG A 353 -2.48 17.50 5.67
CA ARG A 353 -2.70 18.64 6.55
C ARG A 353 -3.27 18.18 7.90
N LEU A 354 -4.27 17.30 7.90
CA LEU A 354 -4.85 16.76 9.13
C LEU A 354 -3.86 15.93 9.93
N HIS A 355 -3.11 15.06 9.26
CA HIS A 355 -2.06 14.26 9.89
C HIS A 355 -1.02 15.10 10.61
N ILE A 356 -0.57 16.15 9.92
CA ILE A 356 0.40 17.06 10.47
C ILE A 356 -0.19 17.84 11.63
N ILE A 357 -1.43 18.31 11.51
CA ILE A 357 -2.13 18.97 12.61
C ILE A 357 -2.24 18.02 13.81
N ASP A 358 -2.69 16.77 13.60
CA ASP A 358 -2.83 15.76 14.64
C ASP A 358 -1.49 15.46 15.32
N GLU A 359 -0.43 15.24 14.53
CA GLU A 359 0.91 15.00 15.03
C GLU A 359 1.45 16.20 15.83
N LEU A 360 1.27 17.43 15.34
CA LEU A 360 1.68 18.64 16.06
C LEU A 360 0.85 18.88 17.34
N LEU A 361 -0.43 18.52 17.35
CA LEU A 361 -1.27 18.57 18.55
C LEU A 361 -0.81 17.52 19.57
N ASN A 362 -0.52 16.28 19.12
CA ASN A 362 -0.01 15.19 19.97
C ASN A 362 1.35 15.52 20.58
N GLN A 363 2.19 16.26 19.85
CA GLN A 363 3.48 16.77 20.35
C GLN A 363 3.36 18.00 21.25
N GLU A 364 2.15 18.52 21.50
CA GLU A 364 1.89 19.79 22.21
C GLU A 364 2.61 21.00 21.57
N VAL A 365 2.85 20.95 20.26
CA VAL A 365 3.53 22.01 19.49
C VAL A 365 2.55 23.02 18.91
N LEU A 366 1.35 22.57 18.54
CA LEU A 366 0.26 23.38 18.00
C LEU A 366 -0.85 23.51 19.06
N ASP A 367 -1.33 24.72 19.31
CA ASP A 367 -2.48 24.93 20.19
C ASP A 367 -3.79 24.59 19.46
N PRO A 368 -4.77 23.90 20.07
CA PRO A 368 -6.05 23.59 19.41
C PRO A 368 -6.82 24.83 18.90
N GLU A 369 -6.63 25.98 19.53
CA GLU A 369 -7.25 27.26 19.13
C GLU A 369 -6.68 27.83 17.82
N ASP A 370 -5.47 27.39 17.44
CA ASP A 370 -4.78 27.82 16.21
C ASP A 370 -5.20 27.01 14.97
N VAL A 371 -5.91 25.90 15.17
CA VAL A 371 -6.48 25.08 14.10
C VAL A 371 -7.81 25.69 13.64
N PRO A 372 -8.01 25.94 12.32
CA PRO A 372 -9.25 26.53 11.81
C PRO A 372 -10.52 25.78 12.21
N ASP A 373 -11.55 26.51 12.61
CA ASP A 373 -12.84 25.94 13.08
C ASP A 373 -13.49 24.95 12.11
N TYR A 374 -13.30 25.13 10.80
CA TYR A 374 -13.87 24.24 9.78
C TYR A 374 -13.16 22.88 9.68
N LEU A 375 -12.00 22.72 10.32
CA LEU A 375 -11.31 21.44 10.47
C LEU A 375 -11.69 20.74 11.77
N TRP A 376 -12.50 21.39 12.61
CA TRP A 376 -13.02 20.82 13.83
C TRP A 376 -14.48 20.37 13.66
N GLN A 377 -14.85 19.31 14.35
CA GLN A 377 -16.20 18.85 14.53
C GLN A 377 -16.52 18.80 16.03
N ASP A 378 -17.64 19.42 16.40
CA ASP A 378 -18.17 19.32 17.76
C ASP A 378 -18.92 17.99 17.90
N THR A 379 -18.52 17.20 18.89
CA THR A 379 -19.22 15.96 19.26
C THR A 379 -20.37 16.26 20.21
N THR A 380 -21.31 15.30 20.36
CA THR A 380 -22.52 15.49 21.19
C THR A 380 -22.23 15.70 22.68
N ASP A 381 -21.03 15.36 23.14
CA ASP A 381 -20.52 15.58 24.50
C ASP A 381 -19.81 16.95 24.66
N GLY A 382 -19.71 17.74 23.60
CA GLY A 382 -19.09 19.07 23.60
C GLY A 382 -17.57 19.07 23.44
N LYS A 383 -16.96 17.95 23.07
CA LYS A 383 -15.54 17.90 22.66
C LYS A 383 -15.38 18.32 21.21
N ARG A 384 -14.18 18.79 20.86
CA ARG A 384 -13.80 19.13 19.48
C ARG A 384 -12.82 18.08 18.97
N HIS A 385 -13.07 17.61 17.75
CA HIS A 385 -12.27 16.60 17.07
C HIS A 385 -11.89 17.10 15.68
N LEU A 386 -10.70 16.74 15.17
CA LEU A 386 -10.38 17.01 13.78
C LEU A 386 -11.34 16.23 12.88
N ILE A 387 -11.87 16.88 11.85
CA ILE A 387 -12.71 16.20 10.86
C ILE A 387 -11.83 15.23 10.08
N GLU A 388 -12.09 13.93 10.14
CA GLU A 388 -11.17 12.97 9.51
C GLU A 388 -11.39 12.80 7.99
N ASN A 389 -12.50 13.28 7.42
CA ASN A 389 -12.72 13.27 5.97
C ASN A 389 -13.41 14.53 5.42
N ARG A 390 -13.24 14.80 4.12
CA ARG A 390 -13.80 15.99 3.44
C ARG A 390 -15.34 16.08 3.54
N ASP A 391 -16.01 14.96 3.78
CA ASP A 391 -17.47 14.84 3.90
C ASP A 391 -18.01 15.05 5.33
N GLY A 392 -17.16 15.31 6.33
CA GLY A 392 -17.59 15.66 7.69
C GLY A 392 -18.10 14.47 8.53
N GLN A 393 -17.64 13.24 8.26
CA GLN A 393 -18.02 12.06 9.04
C GLN A 393 -17.01 11.78 10.18
N ILE A 394 -17.56 11.71 11.41
CA ILE A 394 -16.89 11.55 12.73
C ILE A 394 -16.43 10.11 12.99
N ILE A 395 -15.17 9.81 13.34
CA ILE A 395 -14.84 8.62 14.15
C ILE A 395 -15.40 8.81 15.58
N PRO A 396 -16.37 8.00 16.03
CA PRO A 396 -16.88 8.11 17.40
C PRO A 396 -15.82 7.66 18.42
N ARG A 397 -15.58 8.50 19.44
CA ARG A 397 -14.57 8.31 20.50
C ARG A 397 -15.00 7.36 21.63
N GLU A 398 -16.21 6.82 21.60
CA GLU A 398 -16.78 6.02 22.69
C GLU A 398 -15.94 4.78 23.10
N PRO A 399 -15.19 4.09 22.22
CA PRO A 399 -14.27 3.01 22.63
C PRO A 399 -13.01 3.48 23.36
N ILE A 400 -12.54 4.72 23.11
CA ILE A 400 -11.31 5.28 23.70
C ILE A 400 -11.56 5.76 25.14
N GLU A 401 -12.78 6.21 25.44
CA GLU A 401 -13.13 6.70 26.78
C GLU A 401 -13.38 5.56 27.78
N GLN A 402 -13.79 4.37 27.31
CA GLN A 402 -13.88 3.18 28.15
C GLN A 402 -12.50 2.65 28.59
N ALA A 403 -11.47 2.75 27.76
CA ALA A 403 -10.12 2.28 28.09
C ALA A 403 -9.37 3.21 29.07
N VAL A 404 -9.71 4.50 29.13
CA VAL A 404 -9.11 5.46 30.08
C VAL A 404 -9.82 5.45 31.43
N ALA A 405 -11.13 5.16 31.46
CA ALA A 405 -11.89 5.08 32.72
C ALA A 405 -11.60 3.82 33.54
N GLU A 406 -11.10 2.73 32.94
CA GLU A 406 -10.81 1.46 33.65
C GLU A 406 -9.42 1.39 34.31
N ASN A 407 -8.55 2.39 34.11
CA ASN A 407 -7.21 2.46 34.74
C ASN A 407 -7.11 3.38 35.96
N ASP A 408 -8.13 4.20 36.27
CA ASP A 408 -8.13 5.10 37.44
C ASP A 408 -8.80 4.48 38.69
N ASP A 409 -9.36 3.27 38.59
CA ASP A 409 -10.04 2.57 39.70
C ASP A 409 -9.25 1.37 40.29
N GLN A 410 -7.97 1.18 39.94
CA GLN A 410 -7.11 0.12 40.52
C GLN A 410 -6.15 0.57 41.64
N ASP A 411 -6.20 1.83 42.09
CA ASP A 411 -5.47 2.31 43.28
C ASP A 411 -6.42 2.92 44.35
N ASN A 412 -7.42 2.13 44.78
CA ASN A 412 -8.07 2.29 46.10
C ASN A 412 -8.52 0.97 46.73
#